data_AF-A0A1G6YAT9-F1
#
_entry.id   AF-A0A1G6YAT9-F1
#
_cell.length_a   1.000
_cell.length_b   1.000
_cell.length_c   1.000
_cell.angle_alpha   90.00
_cell.angle_beta   90.00
_cell.angle_gamma   90.00
#
_symmetry.space_group_name_H-M   'P 1'
#
loop_
_entity.id
_entity.type
_entity.pdbx_description
1 polymer ?
#
loop_
_entity_poly.entity_id
_entity_poly.type
_entity_poly.pdbx_seq_one_letter_code
_entity_poly.pdbx_strand_id
1 'polypeptide(L)'
;MRPGSRLLELTPGAGPQALLDLATEVEVADLIALRDSAVEVFVPHLPPGPVIAGPTFDGSRLLPADADLIAGDCLIECKATIGGPPRKDGTRAFKFDRNDLFQVLGYALMDFSDTYAIRPIGLYAPRFASFQTWPLAQILDEPQASPWTSPGPAASSSRCCAPTSHRFLPRPSTSPDRVAVQCNANLEHARLALFELAALGSLAAPCLAPARS
;
A
#
# COMPACT_ATOMS: atom_id res chain seq x y z
N MET A 1 -21.85 3.97 -6.68
CA MET A 1 -21.48 2.61 -7.12
C MET A 1 -21.68 2.53 -8.64
N ARG A 2 -20.82 1.85 -9.41
CA ARG A 2 -20.96 1.80 -10.88
C ARG A 2 -22.08 0.84 -11.31
N PRO A 3 -22.85 1.15 -12.36
CA PRO A 3 -23.79 0.20 -12.95
C PRO A 3 -23.10 -1.12 -13.34
N GLY A 4 -23.74 -2.26 -13.04
CA GLY A 4 -23.19 -3.60 -13.29
C GLY A 4 -22.19 -4.09 -12.24
N SER A 5 -22.01 -3.38 -11.13
CA SER A 5 -21.23 -3.91 -10.00
C SER A 5 -22.00 -5.04 -9.31
N ARG A 6 -21.34 -6.18 -9.09
CA ARG A 6 -21.88 -7.30 -8.31
C ARG A 6 -22.19 -6.94 -6.86
N LEU A 7 -21.60 -5.85 -6.33
CA LEU A 7 -21.97 -5.31 -5.03
C LEU A 7 -23.43 -4.82 -4.98
N LEU A 8 -24.03 -4.49 -6.13
CA LEU A 8 -25.44 -4.12 -6.22
C LEU A 8 -26.38 -5.34 -6.16
N GLU A 9 -25.84 -6.56 -6.19
CA GLU A 9 -26.60 -7.81 -6.04
C GLU A 9 -26.87 -8.14 -4.56
N LEU A 10 -26.16 -7.46 -3.64
CA LEU A 10 -26.35 -7.63 -2.20
C LEU A 10 -27.67 -7.01 -1.76
N THR A 11 -28.43 -7.76 -0.97
CA THR A 11 -29.63 -7.25 -0.30
C THR A 11 -29.24 -6.49 0.98
N PRO A 12 -30.05 -5.50 1.41
CA PRO A 12 -29.92 -4.94 2.75
C PRO A 12 -29.91 -6.07 3.80
N GLY A 13 -28.93 -6.05 4.72
CA GLY A 13 -28.75 -7.11 5.72
C GLY A 13 -27.92 -8.31 5.26
N ALA A 14 -27.40 -8.31 4.03
CA ALA A 14 -26.41 -9.29 3.59
C ALA A 14 -25.19 -9.28 4.54
N GLY A 15 -24.85 -10.44 5.09
CA GLY A 15 -23.70 -10.60 5.97
C GLY A 15 -22.37 -10.70 5.21
N PRO A 16 -21.23 -10.74 5.91
CA PRO A 16 -19.90 -10.83 5.29
C PRO A 16 -19.74 -12.01 4.32
N GLN A 17 -20.37 -13.15 4.60
CA GLN A 17 -20.30 -14.32 3.71
C GLN A 17 -20.89 -14.03 2.33
N ALA A 18 -22.04 -13.35 2.26
CA ALA A 18 -22.65 -12.99 0.99
C ALA A 18 -21.76 -12.04 0.16
N LEU A 19 -20.95 -11.20 0.82
CA LEU A 19 -19.94 -10.38 0.15
C LEU A 19 -18.78 -11.24 -0.40
N LEU A 20 -18.32 -12.24 0.35
CA LEU A 20 -17.27 -13.16 -0.08
C LEU A 20 -17.73 -14.03 -1.25
N ASP A 21 -18.99 -14.47 -1.24
CA ASP A 21 -19.57 -15.29 -2.31
C ASP A 21 -19.65 -14.52 -3.65
N LEU A 22 -19.54 -13.19 -3.63
CA LEU A 22 -19.40 -12.39 -4.85
C LEU A 22 -17.99 -12.47 -5.45
N ALA A 23 -16.97 -12.94 -4.75
CA ALA A 23 -15.62 -13.00 -5.32
C ALA A 23 -15.50 -14.13 -6.34
N THR A 24 -14.99 -13.83 -7.54
CA THR A 24 -14.63 -14.89 -8.50
C THR A 24 -13.30 -15.53 -8.14
N GLU A 25 -13.09 -16.77 -8.57
CA GLU A 25 -11.78 -17.45 -8.52
C GLU A 25 -10.65 -16.60 -9.11
N VAL A 26 -10.91 -15.86 -10.19
CA VAL A 26 -9.92 -14.97 -10.82
C VAL A 26 -9.53 -13.81 -9.91
N GLU A 27 -10.47 -13.23 -9.17
CA GLU A 27 -10.20 -12.14 -8.23
C GLU A 27 -9.53 -12.62 -6.95
N VAL A 28 -9.90 -13.81 -6.47
CA VAL A 28 -9.21 -14.47 -5.37
C VAL A 28 -7.75 -14.76 -5.76
N ALA A 29 -7.52 -15.33 -6.94
CA ALA A 29 -6.18 -15.57 -7.47
C ALA A 29 -5.37 -14.27 -7.64
N ASP A 30 -6.00 -13.20 -8.13
CA ASP A 30 -5.36 -11.88 -8.24
C ASP A 30 -4.99 -11.31 -6.85
N LEU A 31 -5.86 -11.44 -5.84
CA LEU A 31 -5.56 -11.03 -4.47
C LEU A 31 -4.41 -11.84 -3.86
N ILE A 32 -4.39 -13.16 -4.07
CA ILE A 32 -3.28 -14.03 -3.64
C ILE A 32 -1.98 -13.59 -4.28
N ALA A 33 -1.96 -13.31 -5.58
CA ALA A 33 -0.76 -12.84 -6.27
C ALA A 33 -0.26 -11.49 -5.73
N LEU A 34 -1.16 -10.57 -5.35
CA LEU A 34 -0.77 -9.31 -4.72
C LEU A 34 -0.21 -9.51 -3.32
N ARG A 35 -0.81 -10.41 -2.52
CA ARG A 35 -0.28 -10.80 -1.20
C ARG A 35 1.12 -11.38 -1.33
N ASP A 36 1.32 -12.35 -2.22
CA ASP A 36 2.61 -13.03 -2.37
C ASP A 36 3.68 -12.06 -2.86
N SER A 37 3.34 -11.14 -3.77
CA SER A 37 4.22 -10.04 -4.15
C SER A 37 4.56 -9.16 -2.95
N ALA A 38 3.59 -8.79 -2.10
CA ALA A 38 3.85 -7.99 -0.91
C ALA A 38 4.79 -8.69 0.08
N VAL A 39 4.66 -10.00 0.27
CA VAL A 39 5.58 -10.79 1.09
C VAL A 39 7.01 -10.72 0.56
N GLU A 40 7.19 -10.70 -0.76
CA GLU A 40 8.50 -10.65 -1.39
C GLU A 40 9.11 -9.23 -1.38
N VAL A 41 8.33 -8.21 -1.74
CA VAL A 41 8.89 -6.87 -2.02
C VAL A 41 8.59 -5.82 -0.95
N PHE A 42 7.52 -5.98 -0.18
CA PHE A 42 7.04 -4.96 0.75
C PHE A 42 7.39 -5.29 2.20
N VAL A 43 6.96 -6.46 2.68
CA VAL A 43 7.15 -6.89 4.07
C VAL A 43 8.60 -6.84 4.53
N PRO A 44 9.61 -7.29 3.76
CA PRO A 44 11.01 -7.26 4.20
C PRO A 44 11.59 -5.86 4.38
N HIS A 45 10.92 -4.84 3.82
CA HIS A 45 11.35 -3.44 3.86
C HIS A 45 10.53 -2.60 4.85
N LEU A 46 9.57 -3.20 5.58
CA LEU A 46 8.88 -2.51 6.65
C LEU A 46 9.85 -2.20 7.79
N PRO A 47 9.82 -0.99 8.36
CA PRO A 47 10.61 -0.70 9.54
C PRO A 47 10.12 -1.56 10.73
N PRO A 48 11.01 -1.89 11.67
CA PRO A 48 10.62 -2.61 12.87
C PRO A 48 9.71 -1.73 13.74
N GLY A 49 8.74 -2.35 14.40
CA GLY A 49 7.84 -1.69 15.34
C GLY A 49 6.39 -2.09 15.18
N PRO A 50 5.46 -1.40 15.86
CA PRO A 50 4.03 -1.64 15.73
C PRO A 50 3.56 -1.43 14.30
N VAL A 51 2.61 -2.26 13.86
CA VAL A 51 1.94 -2.10 12.57
C VAL A 51 0.47 -1.78 12.84
N ILE A 52 0.03 -0.60 12.40
CA ILE A 52 -1.29 -0.05 12.65
C ILE A 52 -1.97 0.18 11.31
N ALA A 53 -2.98 -0.63 11.02
CA ALA A 53 -3.83 -0.47 9.85
C ALA A 53 -4.94 0.55 10.15
N GLY A 54 -5.18 1.51 9.26
CA GLY A 54 -6.23 2.51 9.45
C GLY A 54 -6.07 3.37 10.70
N PRO A 55 -4.90 4.01 10.95
CA PRO A 55 -4.71 4.85 12.12
C PRO A 55 -5.69 6.03 12.11
N THR A 56 -6.18 6.41 13.28
CA THR A 56 -6.95 7.64 13.48
C THR A 56 -6.01 8.71 14.03
N PHE A 57 -5.95 9.87 13.39
CA PHE A 57 -5.09 10.98 13.80
C PHE A 57 -5.85 11.98 14.69
N ASP A 58 -5.12 12.77 15.48
CA ASP A 58 -5.70 13.89 16.23
C ASP A 58 -6.43 14.88 15.30
N GLY A 59 -5.85 15.10 14.12
CA GLY A 59 -6.43 15.93 13.06
C GLY A 59 -7.70 15.36 12.44
N SER A 60 -8.00 14.06 12.61
CA SER A 60 -9.21 13.43 12.06
C SER A 60 -10.51 14.05 12.59
N ARG A 61 -10.45 14.75 13.73
CA ARG A 61 -11.58 15.55 14.27
C ARG A 61 -11.92 16.79 13.44
N LEU A 62 -10.96 17.31 12.68
CA LEU A 62 -11.10 18.50 11.83
C LEU A 62 -11.33 18.10 10.37
N LEU A 63 -10.63 17.07 9.93
CA LEU A 63 -10.71 16.53 8.57
C LEU A 63 -10.74 15.00 8.66
N PRO A 64 -11.89 14.35 8.43
CA PRO A 64 -11.96 12.90 8.39
C PRO A 64 -10.91 12.34 7.42
N ALA A 65 -10.10 11.41 7.90
CA ALA A 65 -8.94 10.91 7.19
C ALA A 65 -8.65 9.48 7.61
N ASP A 66 -8.43 8.63 6.60
CA ASP A 66 -8.12 7.21 6.76
C ASP A 66 -6.81 6.95 6.01
N ALA A 67 -5.69 6.92 6.73
CA ALA A 67 -4.44 6.40 6.17
C ALA A 67 -4.51 4.87 6.07
N ASP A 68 -3.69 4.29 5.19
CA ASP A 68 -3.70 2.85 5.01
C ASP A 68 -2.96 2.13 6.14
N LEU A 69 -1.71 2.53 6.40
CA LEU A 69 -0.82 1.80 7.29
C LEU A 69 0.20 2.73 7.97
N ILE A 70 0.50 2.47 9.24
CA ILE A 70 1.74 2.90 9.88
C ILE A 70 2.51 1.65 10.28
N ALA A 71 3.81 1.61 9.97
CA ALA A 71 4.72 0.58 10.45
C ALA A 71 5.88 1.27 11.14
N GLY A 72 6.13 0.96 12.43
CA GLY A 72 7.08 1.71 13.24
C GLY A 72 6.72 3.19 13.27
N ASP A 73 7.59 4.03 12.72
CA ASP A 73 7.41 5.48 12.54
C ASP A 73 7.13 5.88 11.07
N CYS A 74 6.92 4.90 10.18
CA CYS A 74 6.69 5.13 8.76
C CYS A 74 5.21 5.13 8.42
N LEU A 75 4.73 6.24 7.86
CA LEU A 75 3.39 6.35 7.29
C LEU A 75 3.39 5.84 5.85
N ILE A 76 2.56 4.85 5.54
CA ILE A 76 2.56 4.16 4.25
C ILE A 76 1.19 4.25 3.56
N GLU A 77 1.20 4.66 2.29
CA GLU A 77 0.03 4.67 1.40
C GLU A 77 0.15 3.54 0.35
N CYS A 78 -0.92 2.77 0.17
CA CYS A 78 -0.98 1.61 -0.71
C CYS A 78 -1.92 1.86 -1.90
N LYS A 79 -1.36 1.92 -3.12
CA LYS A 79 -2.14 2.19 -4.33
C LYS A 79 -2.21 1.01 -5.29
N ALA A 80 -3.25 0.19 -5.16
CA ALA A 80 -3.49 -0.99 -6.00
C ALA A 80 -4.17 -0.64 -7.36
N THR A 81 -3.54 0.22 -8.16
CA THR A 81 -4.07 0.64 -9.47
C THR A 81 -3.55 -0.21 -10.62
N ILE A 82 -4.34 -0.34 -11.69
CA ILE A 82 -3.90 -0.96 -12.95
C ILE A 82 -2.91 -0.07 -13.73
N GLY A 83 -2.69 1.17 -13.29
CA GLY A 83 -1.83 2.15 -13.95
C GLY A 83 -2.45 2.75 -15.21
N GLY A 84 -1.60 3.41 -16.01
CA GLY A 84 -2.00 4.05 -17.25
C GLY A 84 -2.37 3.06 -18.37
N PRO A 85 -2.70 3.59 -19.57
CA PRO A 85 -2.92 2.76 -20.75
C PRO A 85 -1.74 1.81 -21.00
N PRO A 86 -2.01 0.60 -21.54
CA PRO A 86 -0.95 -0.32 -21.89
C PRO A 86 -0.04 0.29 -22.97
N ARG A 87 1.26 0.09 -22.82
CA ARG A 87 2.27 0.41 -23.83
C ARG A 87 2.16 -0.57 -25.00
N LYS A 88 2.89 -0.29 -26.08
CA LYS A 88 2.92 -1.14 -27.30
C LYS A 88 3.38 -2.58 -27.02
N ASP A 89 4.21 -2.78 -25.99
CA ASP A 89 4.71 -4.08 -25.55
C ASP A 89 3.76 -4.80 -24.56
N GLY A 90 2.57 -4.24 -24.30
CA GLY A 90 1.60 -4.77 -23.34
C GLY A 90 1.91 -4.45 -21.88
N THR A 91 3.06 -3.83 -21.57
CA THR A 91 3.39 -3.40 -20.20
C THR A 91 2.60 -2.17 -19.80
N ARG A 92 2.49 -1.94 -18.49
CA ARG A 92 1.86 -0.73 -17.94
C ARG A 92 2.84 0.04 -17.08
N ALA A 93 2.53 1.32 -16.88
CA ALA A 93 3.26 2.20 -15.99
C ALA A 93 2.31 2.79 -14.97
N PHE A 94 2.80 2.99 -13.77
CA PHE A 94 2.13 3.77 -12.75
C PHE A 94 3.11 4.79 -12.18
N LYS A 95 2.57 5.96 -11.84
CA LYS A 95 3.27 7.05 -11.19
C LYS A 95 2.32 7.60 -10.14
N PHE A 96 2.87 7.88 -8.96
CA PHE A 96 2.20 8.72 -8.00
C PHE A 96 2.18 10.16 -8.50
N ASP A 97 1.05 10.82 -8.35
CA ASP A 97 0.92 12.23 -8.70
C ASP A 97 1.08 13.13 -7.47
N ARG A 98 0.95 14.45 -7.67
CA ARG A 98 1.07 15.42 -6.58
C ARG A 98 -0.04 15.29 -5.54
N ASN A 99 -1.24 14.88 -5.93
CA ASN A 99 -2.34 14.70 -4.99
C ASN A 99 -2.08 13.51 -4.09
N ASP A 100 -1.48 12.43 -4.62
CA ASP A 100 -1.06 11.28 -3.81
C ASP A 100 -0.06 11.73 -2.73
N LEU A 101 0.92 12.55 -3.11
CA LEU A 101 1.89 13.07 -2.15
C LEU A 101 1.23 14.01 -1.12
N PHE A 102 0.38 14.93 -1.57
CA PHE A 102 -0.33 15.84 -0.65
C PHE A 102 -1.29 15.12 0.29
N GLN A 103 -1.87 14.00 -0.14
CA GLN A 103 -2.68 13.15 0.73
C GLN A 103 -1.85 12.59 1.88
N VAL A 104 -0.71 11.97 1.57
CA VAL A 104 0.18 11.38 2.59
C VAL A 104 0.78 12.45 3.50
N LEU A 105 1.17 13.60 2.94
CA LEU A 105 1.63 14.74 3.74
C LEU A 105 0.52 15.29 4.65
N GLY A 106 -0.72 15.32 4.17
CA GLY A 106 -1.87 15.69 4.97
C GLY A 106 -2.03 14.80 6.19
N TYR A 107 -1.94 13.48 6.01
CA TYR A 107 -1.97 12.51 7.10
C TYR A 107 -0.83 12.72 8.10
N ALA A 108 0.40 12.90 7.63
CA ALA A 108 1.55 13.16 8.50
C ALA A 108 1.36 14.44 9.34
N LEU A 109 0.84 15.51 8.75
CA LEU A 109 0.56 16.76 9.44
C LEU A 109 -0.60 16.67 10.44
N MET A 110 -1.44 15.65 10.37
CA MET A 110 -2.56 15.45 11.31
C MET A 110 -2.16 14.74 12.60
N ASP A 111 -0.94 14.22 12.70
CA ASP A 111 -0.39 13.65 13.94
C ASP A 111 0.10 14.75 14.92
N PHE A 112 -0.82 15.61 15.36
CA PHE A 112 -0.50 16.82 16.12
C PHE A 112 0.24 16.56 17.43
N SER A 113 -0.13 15.49 18.14
CA SER A 113 0.51 15.11 19.40
C SER A 113 1.75 14.23 19.21
N ASP A 114 2.19 14.03 17.95
CA ASP A 114 3.31 13.14 17.59
C ASP A 114 3.10 11.71 18.13
N THR A 115 1.84 11.25 18.16
CA THR A 115 1.43 9.96 18.73
C THR A 115 2.05 8.79 17.97
N TYR A 116 2.12 8.91 16.65
CA TYR A 116 2.71 7.91 15.77
C TYR A 116 4.18 8.21 15.44
N ALA A 117 4.70 9.34 15.93
CA ALA A 117 6.07 9.78 15.75
C ALA A 117 6.53 9.75 14.29
N ILE A 118 5.68 10.14 13.33
CA ILE A 118 5.93 9.91 11.90
C ILE A 118 7.25 10.58 11.46
N ARG A 119 8.18 9.80 10.89
CA ARG A 119 9.49 10.29 10.43
C ARG A 119 9.74 10.04 8.95
N PRO A 120 9.58 8.84 8.39
CA PRO A 120 9.49 8.66 6.95
C PRO A 120 8.05 8.50 6.46
N ILE A 121 7.87 8.73 5.15
CA ILE A 121 6.67 8.28 4.44
C ILE A 121 7.06 7.23 3.39
N GLY A 122 6.16 6.29 3.13
CA GLY A 122 6.31 5.23 2.16
C GLY A 122 5.15 5.17 1.18
N LEU A 123 5.45 4.86 -0.08
CA LEU A 123 4.46 4.65 -1.12
C LEU A 123 4.62 3.24 -1.68
N TYR A 124 3.56 2.43 -1.58
CA TYR A 124 3.54 1.07 -2.09
C TYR A 124 2.54 0.92 -3.24
N ALA A 125 2.99 0.37 -4.37
CA ALA A 125 2.17 0.06 -5.54
C ALA A 125 2.15 -1.47 -5.77
N PRO A 126 1.19 -2.22 -5.18
CA PRO A 126 1.17 -3.68 -5.20
C PRO A 126 1.23 -4.29 -6.60
N ARG A 127 0.45 -3.76 -7.56
CA ARG A 127 0.41 -4.28 -8.95
C ARG A 127 1.70 -4.07 -9.74
N PHE A 128 2.60 -3.25 -9.21
CA PHE A 128 3.90 -2.94 -9.81
C PHE A 128 5.06 -3.42 -8.94
N ALA A 129 4.76 -4.15 -7.85
CA ALA A 129 5.75 -4.67 -6.91
C ALA A 129 6.80 -3.62 -6.49
N SER A 130 6.36 -2.37 -6.27
CA SER A 130 7.25 -1.25 -6.00
C SER A 130 6.89 -0.59 -4.68
N PHE A 131 7.84 -0.60 -3.75
CA PHE A 131 7.79 0.13 -2.48
C PHE A 131 8.99 1.07 -2.41
N GLN A 132 8.75 2.31 -2.01
CA GLN A 132 9.80 3.30 -1.84
C GLN A 132 9.47 4.20 -0.64
N THR A 133 10.51 4.67 0.05
CA THR A 133 10.39 5.45 1.29
C THR A 133 11.31 6.65 1.27
N TRP A 134 10.90 7.74 1.92
CA TRP A 134 11.70 8.95 2.08
C TRP A 134 11.55 9.53 3.48
N PRO A 135 12.60 10.16 4.03
CA PRO A 135 12.44 11.00 5.21
C PRO A 135 11.44 12.13 4.95
N LEU A 136 10.47 12.31 5.85
CA LEU A 136 9.46 13.35 5.77
C LEU A 136 10.10 14.74 5.72
N ALA A 137 11.15 14.96 6.52
CA ALA A 137 11.89 16.22 6.54
C ALA A 137 12.44 16.60 5.14
N GLN A 138 12.98 15.63 4.39
CA GLN A 138 13.49 15.89 3.03
C GLN A 138 12.38 16.35 2.09
N ILE A 139 11.18 15.77 2.19
CA ILE A 139 10.04 16.14 1.35
C ILE A 139 9.52 17.54 1.70
N LEU A 140 9.53 17.89 2.99
CA LEU A 140 9.07 19.20 3.47
C LEU A 140 10.07 20.32 3.12
N ASP A 141 11.37 20.04 3.19
CA ASP A 141 12.43 21.02 2.90
C ASP A 141 12.61 21.28 1.40
N GLU A 142 12.34 20.28 0.54
CA GLU A 142 12.40 20.40 -0.91
C GLU A 142 11.03 20.14 -1.59
N PRO A 143 10.09 21.10 -1.57
CA PRO A 143 8.77 20.92 -2.19
C PRO A 143 8.79 20.92 -3.74
N GLN A 144 9.92 20.62 -4.40
CA GLN A 144 10.15 20.93 -5.81
C GLN A 144 9.52 19.91 -6.80
N ALA A 145 8.35 20.29 -7.34
CA ALA A 145 8.06 20.59 -8.75
C ALA A 145 8.66 19.78 -9.94
N SER A 146 9.25 18.60 -9.77
CA SER A 146 9.61 17.70 -10.89
C SER A 146 8.62 16.53 -10.96
N PRO A 147 8.18 16.05 -12.16
CA PRO A 147 7.32 14.88 -12.24
C PRO A 147 8.05 13.72 -11.58
N TRP A 148 7.48 13.25 -10.46
CA TRP A 148 7.95 12.13 -9.67
C TRP A 148 8.29 10.94 -10.58
N THR A 149 9.55 10.86 -10.97
CA THR A 149 10.13 9.75 -11.70
C THR A 149 10.91 8.96 -10.69
N SER A 150 10.61 7.66 -10.57
CA SER A 150 11.45 6.72 -9.85
C SER A 150 12.91 7.04 -10.16
N PRO A 151 13.81 7.15 -9.17
CA PRO A 151 15.21 7.33 -9.46
C PRO A 151 15.64 6.20 -10.39
N GLY A 152 16.09 6.57 -11.60
CA GLY A 152 16.93 5.69 -12.40
C GLY A 152 18.18 5.34 -11.59
N PRO A 153 18.88 4.25 -11.94
CA PRO A 153 19.95 3.71 -11.11
C PRO A 153 21.16 4.63 -11.14
N ALA A 154 21.23 5.61 -10.24
CA ALA A 154 22.44 6.21 -9.64
C ALA A 154 22.12 7.56 -9.00
N ALA A 155 21.96 7.58 -7.67
CA ALA A 155 22.57 8.59 -6.79
C ALA A 155 22.41 8.11 -5.35
N SER A 156 23.55 7.75 -4.76
CA SER A 156 23.69 7.18 -3.42
C SER A 156 23.40 8.19 -2.32
N SER A 157 22.53 7.85 -1.36
CA SER A 157 22.96 7.58 0.03
C SER A 157 21.77 7.13 0.89
N SER A 158 22.02 6.17 1.78
CA SER A 158 21.10 5.44 2.67
C SER A 158 20.17 4.40 2.02
N ARG A 159 20.66 3.14 1.98
CA ARG A 159 19.94 1.86 1.73
C ARG A 159 18.74 1.93 0.76
N CYS A 160 18.94 2.45 -0.44
CA CYS A 160 18.01 2.20 -1.54
C CYS A 160 18.38 0.87 -2.19
N CYS A 161 17.54 -0.16 -2.01
CA CYS A 161 17.60 -1.37 -2.82
C CYS A 161 17.49 -0.99 -4.31
N ALA A 162 18.38 -1.55 -5.13
CA ALA A 162 18.41 -1.30 -6.57
C ALA A 162 17.07 -1.70 -7.23
N PRO A 163 16.65 -1.01 -8.31
CA PRO A 163 15.43 -1.37 -9.01
C PRO A 163 15.65 -2.68 -9.78
N THR A 164 15.01 -3.74 -9.31
CA THR A 164 14.84 -4.94 -10.14
C THR A 164 13.69 -4.65 -11.10
N SER A 165 13.91 -4.88 -12.39
CA SER A 165 12.87 -4.77 -13.41
C SER A 165 11.77 -5.79 -13.12
N HIS A 166 10.73 -5.38 -12.39
CA HIS A 166 9.66 -6.29 -12.02
C HIS A 166 8.52 -6.30 -13.05
N ARG A 167 8.12 -7.53 -13.35
CA ARG A 167 7.01 -7.92 -14.21
C ARG A 167 5.72 -7.34 -13.64
N PHE A 168 4.99 -6.56 -14.44
CA PHE A 168 3.58 -6.26 -14.17
C PHE A 168 2.85 -7.58 -13.89
N LEU A 169 2.03 -7.64 -12.84
CA LEU A 169 1.14 -8.78 -12.61
C LEU A 169 -0.20 -8.47 -13.31
N PRO A 170 -0.39 -8.91 -14.58
CA PRO A 170 -1.66 -8.72 -15.26
C PRO A 170 -2.75 -9.53 -14.55
N ARG A 171 -3.97 -8.98 -14.54
CA ARG A 171 -5.16 -9.76 -14.23
C ARG A 171 -5.20 -10.98 -15.16
N PRO A 172 -5.50 -12.20 -14.67
CA PRO A 172 -5.75 -13.34 -15.55
C PRO A 172 -6.85 -12.95 -16.54
N SER A 173 -6.58 -13.09 -17.83
CA SER A 173 -7.42 -12.53 -18.89
C SER A 173 -8.74 -13.28 -19.05
N THR A 174 -9.87 -12.57 -18.99
CA THR A 174 -11.09 -12.94 -19.70
C THR A 174 -11.54 -11.75 -20.55
N SER A 175 -11.31 -11.82 -21.87
CA SER A 175 -11.83 -10.94 -22.93
C SER A 175 -11.46 -9.43 -22.91
N PRO A 176 -11.17 -8.80 -24.07
CA PRO A 176 -10.74 -7.41 -24.14
C PRO A 176 -11.93 -6.50 -24.37
N ASP A 177 -12.76 -6.25 -23.36
CA ASP A 177 -13.55 -5.02 -23.36
C ASP A 177 -14.10 -4.69 -21.99
N ARG A 178 -13.72 -3.50 -21.51
CA ARG A 178 -14.23 -2.82 -20.32
C ARG A 178 -13.93 -3.53 -18.99
N VAL A 179 -13.24 -2.81 -18.11
CA VAL A 179 -13.46 -2.72 -16.65
C VAL A 179 -12.18 -2.13 -16.05
N ALA A 180 -12.11 -0.80 -16.02
CA ALA A 180 -11.24 -0.07 -15.10
C ALA A 180 -11.94 -0.01 -13.75
N VAL A 181 -11.56 -0.85 -12.79
CA VAL A 181 -12.08 -0.78 -11.41
C VAL A 181 -11.19 0.16 -10.61
N GLN A 182 -11.79 1.23 -10.09
CA GLN A 182 -11.27 1.97 -8.94
C GLN A 182 -11.70 1.17 -7.69
N CYS A 183 -10.79 0.37 -7.12
CA CYS A 183 -11.05 -0.35 -5.87
C CYS A 183 -10.79 0.59 -4.70
N ASN A 184 -11.81 1.33 -4.25
CA ASN A 184 -11.79 2.04 -2.96
C ASN A 184 -12.49 1.26 -1.84
N ALA A 185 -12.83 -0.02 -2.06
CA ALA A 185 -13.61 -0.84 -1.12
C ALA A 185 -12.88 -2.10 -0.61
N ASN A 186 -11.64 -2.36 -1.04
CA ASN A 186 -10.88 -3.56 -0.66
C ASN A 186 -9.78 -3.30 0.39
N LEU A 187 -9.75 -2.10 0.98
CA LEU A 187 -8.71 -1.73 1.95
C LEU A 187 -8.83 -2.54 3.25
N GLU A 188 -10.03 -2.88 3.71
CA GLU A 188 -10.23 -3.68 4.94
C GLU A 188 -9.59 -5.09 4.87
N HIS A 189 -9.58 -5.74 3.71
CA HIS A 189 -8.99 -7.09 3.55
C HIS A 189 -7.49 -7.05 3.20
N ALA A 190 -7.02 -6.02 2.49
CA ALA A 190 -5.59 -5.75 2.39
C ALA A 190 -5.00 -5.39 3.76
N ARG A 191 -5.76 -4.67 4.60
CA ARG A 191 -5.45 -4.40 6.01
C ARG A 191 -5.36 -5.68 6.83
N LEU A 192 -6.30 -6.62 6.71
CA LEU A 192 -6.22 -7.92 7.40
C LEU A 192 -5.05 -8.78 6.92
N ALA A 193 -4.79 -8.84 5.60
CA ALA A 193 -3.66 -9.58 5.06
C ALA A 193 -2.32 -8.96 5.50
N LEU A 194 -2.21 -7.64 5.54
CA LEU A 194 -1.03 -6.93 6.07
C LEU A 194 -0.89 -7.09 7.58
N PHE A 195 -2.00 -7.13 8.32
CA PHE A 195 -2.01 -7.39 9.76
C PHE A 195 -1.54 -8.81 10.10
N GLU A 196 -2.02 -9.82 9.37
CA GLU A 196 -1.52 -11.20 9.52
C GLU A 196 -0.04 -11.32 9.15
N LEU A 197 0.41 -10.63 8.09
CA LEU A 197 1.82 -10.63 7.69
C LEU A 197 2.72 -9.91 8.71
N ALA A 198 2.26 -8.82 9.32
CA ALA A 198 2.96 -8.14 10.40
C ALA A 198 3.01 -8.99 11.69
N ALA A 199 1.93 -9.69 12.02
CA ALA A 199 1.88 -10.62 13.15
C ALA A 199 2.86 -11.81 12.97
N LEU A 200 3.00 -12.31 11.73
CA LEU A 200 3.96 -13.35 11.39
C LEU A 200 5.42 -12.89 11.49
N GLY A 201 5.71 -11.61 11.18
CA GLY A 201 7.04 -11.01 11.36
C GLY A 201 7.43 -10.79 12.83
N SER A 202 6.45 -10.55 13.71
CA SER A 202 6.69 -10.30 15.15
C SER A 202 7.01 -11.58 15.96
N LEU A 203 6.66 -12.76 15.46
CA LEU A 203 6.93 -14.05 16.11
C LEU A 203 8.38 -14.54 15.97
N ALA A 204 9.25 -13.81 15.26
CA ALA A 204 10.65 -14.18 15.06
C ALA A 204 11.61 -13.42 15.99
N ALA A 205 11.44 -13.56 17.31
CA ALA A 205 12.48 -13.21 18.28
C ALA A 205 12.58 -14.30 19.38
N PRO A 206 13.54 -15.24 19.29
CA PRO A 206 13.85 -16.08 20.43
C PRO A 206 14.59 -15.24 21.49
N CYS A 207 14.00 -15.17 22.69
CA CYS A 207 14.68 -14.73 23.91
C CYS A 207 16.00 -15.49 24.09
N LEU A 208 17.13 -14.83 23.85
CA LEU A 208 18.39 -15.21 24.49
C LEU A 208 18.42 -14.55 25.87
N ALA A 209 18.18 -15.35 26.91
CA ALA A 209 18.50 -14.97 28.27
C ALA A 209 20.03 -14.90 28.46
N PRO A 210 20.56 -13.95 29.26
CA PRO A 210 21.97 -13.88 29.55
C PRO A 210 22.35 -14.99 30.53
N ALA A 211 23.31 -15.86 30.14
CA ALA A 211 23.97 -16.76 31.06
C ALA A 211 24.73 -15.94 32.10
N ARG A 212 24.38 -16.12 33.38
CA ARG A 212 25.16 -15.62 34.51
C ARG A 212 26.21 -16.66 34.90
N SER A 213 27.39 -16.11 35.25
CA SER A 213 28.60 -16.68 35.90
C SER A 213 29.31 -17.83 35.20
#